data_AF-A0AAX1C7A0-F1
#
_entry.id   AF-A0AAX1C7A0-F1
#
_cell.length_a   1.000
_cell.length_b   1.000
_cell.length_c   1.000
_cell.angle_alpha   90.00
_cell.angle_beta   90.00
_cell.angle_gamma   90.00
#
_symmetry.space_group_name_H-M   'P 1'
#
loop_
_entity.id
_entity.type
_entity.pdbx_description
1 polymer ?
#
loop_
_entity_poly.entity_id
_entity_poly.type
_entity_poly.pdbx_seq_one_letter_code
_entity_poly.pdbx_strand_id
1 'polypeptide(L)'
;MLGAVLASLISQGASAADAKVESLIKKNGLDNTRVLSMYQNGGLQLQTETPNKLILVNPKVRATDENAAKAMYWYRGMQFAEYKTFDANKYTTLPCVQQDSFCGITPEYTYAAQYLTIEKPGVMIQFSTIEPGWLYSEFNSKHHCQIKAEGGGTFGLGVKGTSGSCDAEYKQKGLGNVFNTWLRSPQKIEPILAYVLLAK
;
A
#
# COMPACT_ATOMS: atom_id res chain seq x y z
N MET A 1 17.68 -26.24 -47.91
CA MET A 1 16.32 -25.93 -47.42
C MET A 1 16.37 -25.90 -45.90
N LEU A 2 16.47 -24.73 -45.29
CA LEU A 2 16.32 -24.58 -43.83
C LEU A 2 14.95 -23.97 -43.57
N GLY A 3 14.09 -24.75 -42.91
CA GLY A 3 12.74 -24.35 -42.55
C GLY A 3 12.74 -23.32 -41.43
N ALA A 4 12.02 -22.23 -41.63
CA ALA A 4 11.75 -21.23 -40.61
C ALA A 4 10.67 -21.74 -39.66
N VAL A 5 11.00 -21.83 -38.37
CA VAL A 5 10.01 -22.03 -37.30
C VAL A 5 9.39 -20.67 -37.00
N LEU A 6 8.14 -20.45 -37.43
CA LEU A 6 7.35 -19.30 -36.99
C LEU A 6 7.02 -19.49 -35.50
N ALA A 7 7.64 -18.67 -34.65
CA ALA A 7 7.18 -18.48 -33.28
C ALA A 7 5.90 -17.63 -33.32
N SER A 8 4.76 -18.27 -33.10
CA SER A 8 3.48 -17.57 -32.90
C SER A 8 3.53 -16.77 -31.60
N LEU A 9 3.75 -15.45 -31.73
CA LEU A 9 3.50 -14.48 -30.67
C LEU A 9 1.98 -14.39 -30.47
N ILE A 10 1.46 -15.11 -29.47
CA ILE A 10 0.10 -14.85 -28.98
C ILE A 10 0.17 -13.50 -28.25
N SER A 11 -0.28 -12.46 -28.94
CA SER A 11 -0.65 -11.20 -28.32
C SER A 11 -1.76 -11.48 -27.32
N GLN A 12 -1.45 -11.41 -26.02
CA GLN A 12 -2.47 -11.32 -24.98
C GLN A 12 -3.21 -9.99 -25.19
N GLY A 13 -4.32 -10.06 -25.93
CA GLY A 13 -5.27 -8.95 -26.02
C GLY A 13 -5.70 -8.58 -24.61
N ALA A 14 -5.71 -7.28 -24.31
CA ALA A 14 -6.28 -6.77 -23.08
C ALA A 14 -7.72 -7.26 -22.98
N SER A 15 -7.99 -8.18 -22.04
CA SER A 15 -9.36 -8.60 -21.73
C SER A 15 -10.11 -7.36 -21.29
N ALA A 16 -11.28 -7.11 -21.89
CA ALA A 16 -12.17 -6.05 -21.45
C ALA A 16 -12.46 -6.22 -19.94
N ALA A 17 -12.49 -5.12 -19.20
CA ALA A 17 -12.80 -5.12 -17.78
C ALA A 17 -14.21 -5.71 -17.54
N ASP A 18 -14.37 -6.54 -16.51
CA ASP A 18 -15.65 -7.13 -16.18
C ASP A 18 -16.58 -6.07 -15.57
N ALA A 19 -17.69 -5.80 -16.24
CA ALA A 19 -18.69 -4.82 -15.83
C ALA A 19 -19.27 -5.08 -14.42
N LYS A 20 -19.33 -6.34 -13.97
CA LYS A 20 -19.76 -6.69 -12.61
C LYS A 20 -18.74 -6.24 -11.56
N VAL A 21 -17.45 -6.43 -11.85
CA VAL A 21 -16.37 -5.99 -10.96
C VAL A 21 -16.31 -4.46 -10.91
N GLU A 22 -16.44 -3.78 -12.05
CA GLU A 22 -16.55 -2.32 -12.06
C GLU A 22 -17.72 -1.81 -11.22
N SER A 23 -18.90 -2.42 -11.38
CA SER A 23 -20.09 -2.07 -10.61
C SER A 23 -19.87 -2.26 -9.11
N LEU A 24 -19.14 -3.32 -8.73
CA LEU A 24 -18.79 -3.57 -7.34
C LEU A 24 -17.79 -2.54 -6.78
N ILE A 25 -16.77 -2.15 -7.55
CA ILE A 25 -15.84 -1.07 -7.20
C ILE A 25 -16.64 0.22 -6.94
N LYS A 26 -17.55 0.57 -7.84
CA LYS A 26 -18.43 1.75 -7.71
C LYS A 26 -19.35 1.65 -6.49
N LYS A 27 -19.94 0.48 -6.22
CA LYS A 27 -20.77 0.22 -5.02
C LYS A 27 -20.00 0.44 -3.72
N ASN A 28 -18.70 0.14 -3.71
CA ASN A 28 -17.81 0.41 -2.57
C ASN A 28 -17.33 1.89 -2.51
N GLY A 29 -17.87 2.77 -3.37
CA GLY A 29 -17.60 4.21 -3.36
C GLY A 29 -16.25 4.60 -3.95
N LEU A 30 -15.70 3.78 -4.86
CA LEU A 30 -14.38 3.96 -5.47
C LEU A 30 -14.44 4.41 -6.94
N ASP A 31 -15.61 4.89 -7.38
CA ASP A 31 -15.91 5.30 -8.75
C ASP A 31 -14.95 6.36 -9.31
N ASN A 32 -14.54 7.32 -8.48
CA ASN A 32 -13.65 8.42 -8.88
C ASN A 32 -12.23 8.27 -8.32
N THR A 33 -11.77 7.04 -8.10
CA THR A 33 -10.45 6.76 -7.51
C THR A 33 -9.53 6.04 -8.50
N ARG A 34 -8.24 6.02 -8.19
CA ARG A 34 -7.25 5.24 -8.96
C ARG A 34 -7.53 3.73 -8.97
N VAL A 35 -8.28 3.19 -8.00
CA VAL A 35 -8.68 1.76 -8.02
C VAL A 35 -9.44 1.42 -9.30
N LEU A 36 -10.49 2.21 -9.64
CA LEU A 36 -11.30 1.93 -10.82
C LEU A 36 -10.45 2.05 -12.09
N SER A 37 -9.68 3.13 -12.23
CA SER A 37 -8.85 3.34 -13.42
C SER A 37 -7.72 2.30 -13.55
N MET A 38 -7.13 1.84 -12.44
CA MET A 38 -6.17 0.73 -12.49
C MET A 38 -6.83 -0.57 -12.92
N TYR A 39 -8.02 -0.89 -12.42
CA TYR A 39 -8.75 -2.08 -12.86
C TYR A 39 -9.09 -2.03 -14.35
N GLN A 40 -9.65 -0.91 -14.82
CA GLN A 40 -10.01 -0.70 -16.23
C GLN A 40 -8.83 -0.83 -17.19
N ASN A 41 -7.64 -0.43 -16.73
CA ASN A 41 -6.41 -0.49 -17.51
C ASN A 41 -5.59 -1.78 -17.26
N GLY A 42 -6.16 -2.78 -16.57
CA GLY A 42 -5.50 -4.06 -16.29
C GLY A 42 -4.34 -4.00 -15.27
N GLY A 43 -4.16 -2.86 -14.59
CA GLY A 43 -3.20 -2.69 -13.49
C GLY A 43 -3.65 -3.33 -12.18
N LEU A 44 -4.94 -3.68 -12.07
CA LEU A 44 -5.49 -4.54 -11.03
C LEU A 44 -6.19 -5.73 -11.65
N GLN A 45 -5.98 -6.91 -11.08
CA GLN A 45 -6.52 -8.18 -11.57
C GLN A 45 -7.26 -8.91 -10.46
N LEU A 46 -8.32 -9.63 -10.83
CA LEU A 46 -9.06 -10.47 -9.90
C LEU A 46 -8.18 -11.61 -9.40
N GLN A 47 -8.01 -11.71 -8.09
CA GLN A 47 -7.30 -12.81 -7.44
C GLN A 47 -8.25 -13.78 -6.73
N THR A 48 -9.29 -13.26 -6.08
CA THR A 48 -10.21 -14.07 -5.29
C THR A 48 -11.61 -13.52 -5.40
N GLU A 49 -12.57 -14.41 -5.59
CA GLU A 49 -13.98 -14.10 -5.53
C GLU A 49 -14.68 -15.13 -4.64
N THR A 50 -15.44 -14.64 -3.66
CA THR A 50 -16.32 -15.47 -2.83
C THR A 50 -17.73 -14.88 -2.85
N PRO A 51 -18.73 -15.52 -2.22
CA PRO A 51 -20.06 -14.92 -2.09
C PRO A 51 -20.06 -13.54 -1.41
N ASN A 52 -19.12 -13.30 -0.49
CA ASN A 52 -19.15 -12.11 0.38
C ASN A 52 -18.08 -11.06 0.03
N LYS A 53 -17.04 -11.43 -0.72
CA LYS A 53 -15.95 -10.51 -1.06
C LYS A 53 -15.34 -10.75 -2.43
N LEU A 54 -14.62 -9.73 -2.88
CA LEU A 54 -13.78 -9.77 -4.07
C LEU A 54 -12.43 -9.12 -3.76
N ILE A 55 -11.34 -9.76 -4.19
CA ILE A 55 -9.98 -9.27 -4.01
C ILE A 55 -9.35 -8.98 -5.37
N LEU A 56 -8.87 -7.75 -5.53
CA LEU A 56 -8.05 -7.33 -6.66
C LEU A 56 -6.60 -7.16 -6.21
N VAL A 57 -5.65 -7.55 -7.06
CA VAL A 57 -4.21 -7.39 -6.81
C VAL A 57 -3.51 -6.74 -7.99
N ASN A 58 -2.45 -6.00 -7.68
CA ASN A 58 -1.52 -5.50 -8.68
C ASN A 58 -0.45 -6.57 -8.94
N PRO A 59 -0.43 -7.21 -10.13
CA PRO A 59 0.49 -8.32 -10.41
C PRO A 59 1.96 -7.90 -10.43
N LYS A 60 2.25 -6.59 -10.51
CA LYS A 60 3.62 -6.05 -10.47
C LYS A 60 4.18 -5.94 -9.05
N VAL A 61 3.33 -6.06 -8.03
CA VAL A 61 3.75 -5.94 -6.63
C VAL A 61 3.89 -7.34 -6.05
N ARG A 62 5.10 -7.66 -5.59
CA ARG A 62 5.36 -8.91 -4.88
C ARG A 62 4.92 -8.75 -3.42
N ALA A 63 4.03 -9.63 -2.96
CA ALA A 63 3.72 -9.77 -1.54
C ALA A 63 4.94 -10.37 -0.83
N THR A 64 5.48 -9.67 0.17
CA THR A 64 6.69 -10.08 0.88
C THR A 64 6.54 -9.86 2.38
N ASP A 65 6.93 -10.87 3.14
CA ASP A 65 7.12 -10.79 4.59
C ASP A 65 8.62 -10.74 4.86
N GLU A 66 9.12 -9.55 5.14
CA GLU A 66 10.55 -9.31 5.35
C GLU A 66 10.78 -8.71 6.73
N ASN A 67 12.03 -8.73 7.20
CA ASN A 67 12.39 -7.99 8.41
C ASN A 67 12.58 -6.50 8.10
N ALA A 68 12.42 -5.65 9.13
CA ALA A 68 12.51 -4.20 9.00
C ALA A 68 13.75 -3.68 8.25
N ALA A 69 14.91 -4.31 8.46
CA ALA A 69 16.18 -3.92 7.86
C ALA A 69 16.31 -4.26 6.36
N LYS A 70 15.38 -5.03 5.78
CA LYS A 70 15.41 -5.45 4.36
C LYS A 70 14.10 -5.19 3.63
N ALA A 71 13.15 -4.52 4.26
CA ALA A 71 11.79 -4.42 3.73
C ALA A 71 11.51 -3.10 3.01
N MET A 72 10.63 -3.18 2.01
CA MET A 72 9.70 -2.10 1.72
C MET A 72 8.53 -2.21 2.70
N TYR A 73 7.91 -1.09 3.07
CA TYR A 73 6.88 -1.09 4.11
C TYR A 73 5.48 -1.08 3.52
N TRP A 74 4.59 -1.85 4.11
CA TRP A 74 3.16 -1.87 3.82
C TRP A 74 2.43 -0.94 4.78
N TYR A 75 1.48 -0.18 4.25
CA TYR A 75 0.49 0.47 5.10
C TYR A 75 -0.48 -0.58 5.65
N ARG A 76 -0.73 -0.54 6.95
CA ARG A 76 -1.64 -1.48 7.63
C ARG A 76 -3.10 -1.11 7.38
N GLY A 77 -3.69 -1.74 6.37
CA GLY A 77 -5.14 -1.78 6.12
C GLY A 77 -5.85 -0.43 6.01
N MET A 78 -5.60 0.31 4.91
CA MET A 78 -6.25 1.58 4.64
C MET A 78 -7.71 1.39 4.22
N GLN A 79 -8.65 1.65 5.11
CA GLN A 79 -10.08 1.59 4.78
C GLN A 79 -10.46 2.66 3.74
N PHE A 80 -11.55 2.44 3.01
CA PHE A 80 -11.91 3.29 1.86
C PHE A 80 -12.08 4.77 2.18
N ALA A 81 -12.55 5.14 3.36
CA ALA A 81 -12.67 6.56 3.74
C ALA A 81 -11.28 7.24 3.78
N GLU A 82 -10.30 6.58 4.40
CA GLU A 82 -8.92 7.08 4.43
C GLU A 82 -8.30 7.04 3.03
N TYR A 83 -8.48 5.94 2.29
CA TYR A 83 -7.96 5.80 0.94
C TYR A 83 -8.44 6.89 0.01
N LYS A 84 -9.74 7.21 0.02
CA LYS A 84 -10.28 8.29 -0.82
C LYS A 84 -9.65 9.64 -0.50
N THR A 85 -9.37 9.90 0.77
CA THR A 85 -8.68 11.13 1.19
C THR A 85 -7.24 11.13 0.69
N PHE A 86 -6.56 9.98 0.76
CA PHE A 86 -5.20 9.82 0.28
C PHE A 86 -5.09 9.91 -1.26
N ASP A 87 -6.02 9.30 -1.98
CA ASP A 87 -6.15 9.36 -3.45
C ASP A 87 -6.46 10.79 -3.93
N ALA A 88 -7.39 11.49 -3.25
CA ALA A 88 -7.75 12.87 -3.56
C ALA A 88 -6.56 13.83 -3.40
N ASN A 89 -5.69 13.61 -2.41
CA ASN A 89 -4.46 14.39 -2.23
C ASN A 89 -3.28 13.92 -3.11
N LYS A 90 -3.56 13.07 -4.10
CA LYS A 90 -2.58 12.53 -5.05
C LYS A 90 -1.45 11.78 -4.36
N TYR A 91 -1.78 11.08 -3.28
CA TYR A 91 -0.86 10.27 -2.50
C TYR A 91 0.31 11.04 -1.87
N THR A 92 0.15 12.34 -1.63
CA THR A 92 1.24 13.19 -1.15
C THR A 92 1.28 13.32 0.37
N THR A 93 0.21 12.93 1.08
CA THR A 93 0.14 13.05 2.54
C THR A 93 -0.78 11.98 3.12
N LEU A 94 -0.28 11.18 4.06
CA LEU A 94 -1.10 10.23 4.80
C LEU A 94 -2.03 10.97 5.78
N PRO A 95 -3.37 10.85 5.63
CA PRO A 95 -4.32 11.59 6.45
C PRO A 95 -4.24 11.23 7.94
N CYS A 96 -3.96 9.96 8.26
CA CYS A 96 -3.90 9.46 9.63
C CYS A 96 -2.80 10.11 10.50
N VAL A 97 -1.78 10.72 9.89
CA VAL A 97 -0.64 11.31 10.62
C VAL A 97 -1.08 12.38 11.61
N GLN A 98 -2.15 13.11 11.29
CA GLN A 98 -2.67 14.22 12.09
C GLN A 98 -3.89 13.84 12.94
N GLN A 99 -4.31 12.57 12.90
CA GLN A 99 -5.51 12.10 13.58
C GLN A 99 -5.14 11.28 14.82
N ASP A 100 -6.03 11.24 15.81
CA ASP A 100 -5.93 10.26 16.93
C ASP A 100 -6.47 8.90 16.46
N SER A 101 -5.89 8.39 15.37
CA SER A 101 -6.25 7.12 14.75
C SER A 101 -5.00 6.27 14.53
N PHE A 102 -5.23 4.99 14.29
CA PHE A 102 -4.15 4.08 13.97
C PHE A 102 -3.51 4.48 12.64
N CYS A 103 -2.19 4.71 12.64
CA CYS A 103 -1.43 5.16 11.48
C CYS A 103 -0.09 4.43 11.51
N GLY A 104 0.02 3.29 10.84
CA GLY A 104 1.17 2.42 11.01
C GLY A 104 1.59 1.70 9.74
N ILE A 105 2.90 1.52 9.64
CA ILE A 105 3.55 0.80 8.55
C ILE A 105 4.30 -0.42 9.08
N THR A 106 4.39 -1.45 8.26
CA THR A 106 4.92 -2.76 8.66
C THR A 106 5.73 -3.40 7.53
N PRO A 107 6.82 -4.12 7.85
CA PRO A 107 7.56 -4.94 6.90
C PRO A 107 6.78 -6.12 6.31
N GLU A 108 5.89 -6.72 7.11
CA GLU A 108 5.15 -7.92 6.73
C GLU A 108 3.83 -7.65 6.00
N TYR A 109 3.73 -8.10 4.76
CA TYR A 109 2.50 -8.10 3.96
C TYR A 109 1.37 -8.82 4.68
N THR A 110 1.62 -10.04 5.18
CA THR A 110 0.58 -10.87 5.82
C THR A 110 0.02 -10.17 7.06
N TYR A 111 0.91 -9.55 7.83
CA TYR A 111 0.53 -8.75 8.99
C TYR A 111 -0.26 -7.50 8.60
N ALA A 112 0.09 -6.81 7.50
CA ALA A 112 -0.68 -5.68 7.01
C ALA A 112 -2.07 -6.08 6.50
N ALA A 113 -2.16 -7.19 5.77
CA ALA A 113 -3.37 -7.64 5.11
C ALA A 113 -4.48 -8.03 6.10
N GLN A 114 -4.13 -8.54 7.29
CA GLN A 114 -5.11 -8.95 8.30
C GLN A 114 -6.01 -7.80 8.79
N TYR A 115 -5.59 -6.54 8.60
CA TYR A 115 -6.36 -5.36 8.99
C TYR A 115 -7.52 -5.05 8.03
N LEU A 116 -7.56 -5.70 6.86
CA LEU A 116 -8.66 -5.61 5.92
C LEU A 116 -9.55 -6.85 6.05
N THR A 117 -10.81 -6.61 6.38
CA THR A 117 -11.82 -7.65 6.50
C THR A 117 -13.04 -7.30 5.64
N ILE A 118 -14.05 -8.17 5.64
CA ILE A 118 -15.31 -7.89 4.92
C ILE A 118 -16.04 -6.70 5.57
N GLU A 119 -15.96 -6.59 6.89
CA GLU A 119 -16.55 -5.50 7.68
C GLU A 119 -15.72 -4.21 7.60
N LYS A 120 -14.43 -4.34 7.29
CA LYS A 120 -13.48 -3.24 7.13
C LYS A 120 -12.73 -3.38 5.79
N PRO A 121 -13.44 -3.25 4.66
CA PRO A 121 -12.83 -3.36 3.35
C PRO A 121 -11.95 -2.13 3.09
N GLY A 122 -10.99 -2.29 2.18
CA GLY A 122 -9.98 -1.27 2.00
C GLY A 122 -8.93 -1.63 0.96
N VAL A 123 -7.86 -0.85 0.99
CA VAL A 123 -6.71 -1.02 0.12
C VAL A 123 -5.45 -1.26 0.95
N MET A 124 -4.50 -1.96 0.35
CA MET A 124 -3.15 -2.04 0.85
C MET A 124 -2.21 -1.33 -0.10
N ILE A 125 -1.40 -0.44 0.47
CA ILE A 125 -0.39 0.34 -0.23
C ILE A 125 0.97 -0.17 0.23
N GLN A 126 1.85 -0.47 -0.73
CA GLN A 126 3.27 -0.59 -0.47
C GLN A 126 3.91 0.79 -0.62
N PHE A 127 4.74 1.19 0.31
CA PHE A 127 5.62 2.34 0.17
C PHE A 127 6.97 1.83 -0.33
N SER A 128 7.14 1.87 -1.65
CA SER A 128 8.42 1.60 -2.29
C SER A 128 9.38 2.74 -1.96
N THR A 129 10.58 2.42 -1.51
CA THR A 129 11.64 3.39 -1.20
C THR A 129 12.81 3.24 -2.15
N ILE A 130 13.82 4.12 -2.02
CA ILE A 130 15.04 4.09 -2.85
C ILE A 130 15.64 2.67 -2.91
N GLU A 131 15.69 2.01 -1.76
CA GLU A 131 16.11 0.62 -1.61
C GLU A 131 15.39 -0.01 -0.41
N PRO A 132 15.26 -1.35 -0.37
CA PRO A 132 14.70 -2.02 0.81
C PRO A 132 15.53 -1.73 2.06
N GLY A 133 14.86 -1.57 3.21
CA GLY A 133 15.51 -1.23 4.48
C GLY A 133 15.84 0.25 4.67
N TRP A 134 15.63 1.09 3.64
CA TRP A 134 15.93 2.53 3.73
C TRP A 134 15.17 3.22 4.87
N LEU A 135 13.86 2.97 5.01
CA LEU A 135 13.07 3.54 6.11
C LEU A 135 13.58 3.12 7.49
N TYR A 136 14.02 1.86 7.63
CA TYR A 136 14.59 1.38 8.88
C TYR A 136 15.91 2.07 9.21
N SER A 137 16.79 2.23 8.21
CA SER A 137 18.05 2.96 8.36
C SER A 137 17.81 4.41 8.81
N GLU A 138 16.90 5.13 8.15
CA GLU A 138 16.57 6.50 8.51
C GLU A 138 15.96 6.58 9.92
N PHE A 139 14.88 5.84 10.17
CA PHE A 139 14.15 5.96 11.43
C PHE A 139 14.91 5.37 12.60
N ASN A 140 15.34 4.12 12.51
CA ASN A 140 15.90 3.40 13.63
C ASN A 140 17.41 3.65 13.78
N SER A 141 18.19 3.45 12.72
CA SER A 141 19.65 3.51 12.83
C SER A 141 20.18 4.93 13.01
N LYS A 142 19.61 5.91 12.27
CA LYS A 142 20.05 7.32 12.35
C LYS A 142 19.32 8.12 13.42
N HIS A 143 18.01 7.95 13.54
CA HIS A 143 17.16 8.76 14.42
C HIS A 143 16.65 8.02 15.66
N HIS A 144 17.20 6.82 15.94
CA HIS A 144 16.98 6.04 17.15
C HIS A 144 15.51 5.69 17.48
N CYS A 145 14.63 5.78 16.49
CA CYS A 145 13.22 5.42 16.63
C CYS A 145 13.08 3.92 16.91
N GLN A 146 12.55 3.56 18.08
CA GLN A 146 12.37 2.16 18.46
C GLN A 146 11.23 1.52 17.68
N ILE A 147 11.54 0.45 16.95
CA ILE A 147 10.53 -0.41 16.31
C ILE A 147 9.70 -1.12 17.37
N LYS A 148 8.47 -1.48 17.02
CA LYS A 148 7.71 -2.47 17.78
C LYS A 148 7.83 -3.84 17.12
N ALA A 149 7.97 -4.89 17.91
CA ALA A 149 8.34 -6.22 17.41
C ALA A 149 7.27 -6.85 16.50
N GLU A 150 6.01 -6.45 16.62
CA GLU A 150 4.95 -6.97 15.76
C GLU A 150 5.17 -6.64 14.28
N GLY A 151 4.70 -7.54 13.40
CA GLY A 151 4.73 -7.34 11.95
C GLY A 151 6.13 -7.26 11.34
N GLY A 152 7.15 -7.81 12.00
CA GLY A 152 8.54 -7.80 11.54
C GLY A 152 9.32 -6.52 11.88
N GLY A 153 8.72 -5.60 12.65
CA GLY A 153 9.32 -4.32 13.06
C GLY A 153 8.54 -3.11 12.57
N THR A 154 7.44 -2.78 13.24
CA THR A 154 6.54 -1.69 12.80
C THR A 154 6.95 -0.29 13.27
N PHE A 155 6.50 0.71 12.50
CA PHE A 155 6.53 2.11 12.88
C PHE A 155 5.12 2.70 12.95
N GLY A 156 4.81 3.41 14.03
CA GLY A 156 3.62 4.24 14.14
C GLY A 156 3.93 5.66 13.66
N LEU A 157 3.22 6.12 12.63
CA LEU A 157 3.37 7.45 12.02
C LEU A 157 2.45 8.51 12.65
N GLY A 158 1.44 8.11 13.42
CA GLY A 158 0.51 9.03 14.08
C GLY A 158 1.13 9.83 15.22
N VAL A 159 0.34 10.76 15.79
CA VAL A 159 0.78 11.70 16.84
C VAL A 159 1.40 10.99 18.06
N LYS A 160 0.77 9.91 18.52
CA LYS A 160 1.26 9.07 19.65
C LYS A 160 2.09 7.87 19.18
N GLY A 161 2.60 7.93 17.95
CA GLY A 161 3.34 6.85 17.31
C GLY A 161 4.78 6.73 17.80
N THR A 162 5.61 6.15 16.95
CA THR A 162 7.01 5.83 17.24
C THR A 162 7.88 7.07 17.47
N SER A 163 7.41 8.27 17.08
CA SER A 163 8.07 9.56 17.37
C SER A 163 8.51 9.72 18.84
N GLY A 164 7.76 9.15 19.79
CA GLY A 164 8.05 9.29 21.22
C GLY A 164 9.38 8.68 21.67
N SER A 165 9.89 7.68 20.94
CA SER A 165 11.15 6.98 21.22
C SER A 165 12.31 7.40 20.32
N CYS A 166 12.08 8.28 19.33
CA CYS A 166 13.13 8.81 18.47
C CYS A 166 14.02 9.82 19.20
N ASP A 167 15.07 10.27 18.51
CA ASP A 167 15.87 11.43 18.93
C ASP A 167 15.04 12.73 19.04
N ALA A 168 15.67 13.79 19.56
CA ALA A 168 15.00 15.07 19.81
C ALA A 168 14.39 15.68 18.55
N GLU A 169 15.07 15.54 17.40
CA GLU A 169 14.61 16.12 16.13
C GLU A 169 13.31 15.45 15.66
N TYR A 170 13.30 14.12 15.59
CA TYR A 170 12.16 13.36 15.08
C TYR A 170 11.02 13.30 16.08
N LYS A 171 11.33 13.37 17.38
CA LYS A 171 10.32 13.54 18.42
C LYS A 171 9.61 14.88 18.31
N GLN A 172 10.34 15.97 18.02
CA GLN A 172 9.75 17.30 17.85
C GLN A 172 8.96 17.40 16.53
N LYS A 173 9.51 16.90 15.42
CA LYS A 173 8.85 16.96 14.10
C LYS A 173 7.65 16.02 13.99
N GLY A 174 7.73 14.85 14.63
CA GLY A 174 6.81 13.74 14.44
C GLY A 174 7.18 12.90 13.21
N LEU A 175 7.32 11.59 13.40
CA LEU A 175 7.74 10.62 12.40
C LEU A 175 6.86 10.64 11.15
N GLY A 176 5.54 10.73 11.30
CA GLY A 176 4.62 10.82 10.16
C GLY A 176 4.74 12.11 9.35
N ASN A 177 5.14 13.23 9.97
CA ASN A 177 5.37 14.48 9.24
C ASN A 177 6.65 14.40 8.40
N VAL A 178 7.68 13.76 8.95
CA VAL A 178 8.90 13.42 8.19
C VAL A 178 8.53 12.49 7.03
N PHE A 179 7.79 11.42 7.30
CA PHE A 179 7.32 10.48 6.28
C PHE A 179 6.55 11.19 5.15
N ASN A 180 5.61 12.07 5.49
CA ASN A 180 4.85 12.85 4.51
C ASN A 180 5.71 13.81 3.69
N THR A 181 6.84 14.28 4.23
CA THR A 181 7.80 15.09 3.46
C THR A 181 8.46 14.25 2.37
N TRP A 182 8.81 12.99 2.67
CA TRP A 182 9.35 12.07 1.68
C TRP A 182 8.30 11.55 0.70
N LEU A 183 7.06 11.41 1.13
CA LEU A 183 5.95 11.01 0.27
C LEU A 183 5.64 12.05 -0.82
N ARG A 184 5.89 13.33 -0.55
CA ARG A 184 5.85 14.42 -1.57
C ARG A 184 7.02 14.37 -2.56
N SER A 185 8.02 13.56 -2.29
CA SER A 185 9.25 13.41 -3.06
C SER A 185 9.28 11.98 -3.63
N PRO A 186 8.70 11.71 -4.82
CA PRO A 186 8.57 10.36 -5.35
C PRO A 186 9.90 9.61 -5.53
N GLN A 187 11.02 10.34 -5.63
CA GLN A 187 12.38 9.81 -5.60
C GLN A 187 12.81 9.21 -4.24
N LYS A 188 12.01 9.41 -3.19
CA LYS A 188 12.23 8.88 -1.83
C LYS A 188 11.23 7.79 -1.51
N ILE A 189 9.94 8.09 -1.64
CA ILE A 189 8.85 7.16 -1.38
C ILE A 189 7.84 7.24 -2.51
N GLU A 190 7.59 6.09 -3.14
CA GLU A 190 6.51 5.90 -4.10
C GLU A 190 5.42 5.00 -3.49
N PRO A 191 4.18 5.50 -3.34
CA PRO A 191 3.06 4.68 -2.93
C PRO A 191 2.54 3.85 -4.11
N ILE A 192 2.55 2.53 -3.95
CA ILE A 192 2.09 1.56 -4.94
C ILE A 192 0.86 0.84 -4.40
N LEU A 193 -0.26 0.96 -5.11
CA LEU A 193 -1.48 0.23 -4.79
C LEU A 193 -1.29 -1.25 -5.15
N ALA A 194 -1.36 -2.10 -4.13
CA ALA A 194 -0.99 -3.51 -4.24
C ALA A 194 -2.20 -4.46 -4.20
N TYR A 195 -3.20 -4.11 -3.39
CA TYR A 195 -4.31 -5.01 -3.05
C TYR A 195 -5.56 -4.19 -2.71
N VAL A 196 -6.74 -4.68 -3.10
CA VAL A 196 -8.04 -4.11 -2.78
C VAL A 196 -8.98 -5.22 -2.34
N LEU A 197 -9.55 -5.12 -1.14
CA LEU A 197 -10.65 -5.99 -0.69
C LEU A 197 -11.96 -5.22 -0.83
N LEU A 198 -12.84 -5.69 -1.71
CA LEU A 198 -14.20 -5.20 -1.89
C LEU A 198 -15.18 -6.10 -1.14
N ALA A 199 -16.11 -5.49 -0.39
CA ALA A 199 -17.26 -6.19 0.16
C ALA A 199 -18.37 -6.28 -0.91
N LYS A 200 -19.10 -7.40 -0.94
CA LYS A 200 -20.22 -7.63 -1.86
C LYS A 200 -21.55 -7.17 -1.29
#